data_AF-A0A149VQN9-F1
#
_entry.id   AF-A0A149VQN9-F1
#
_cell.length_a   1.000
_cell.length_b   1.000
_cell.length_c   1.000
_cell.angle_alpha   90.00
_cell.angle_beta   90.00
_cell.angle_gamma   90.00
#
_symmetry.space_group_name_H-M   'P 1'
#
loop_
_entity.id
_entity.type
_entity.pdbx_description
1 polymer ?
#
loop_
_entity_poly.entity_id
_entity_poly.type
_entity_poly.pdbx_seq_one_letter_code
_entity_poly.pdbx_strand_id
1 'polypeptide(L)'
;MNKRPQDDRLLKGFIAFGIAAALLHFGDLLLDSHIELFNGIAYFSFSWITAVFFLPFISGIIVAYIFGGGGKWLAVFPPLLVRVMALYQVTNSPLPDHMSREPIGWWGFFLILIMESAMIGGVVGEVINKRTYGRRAKNVVYKKN
;
A
#
# COMPACT_ATOMS: atom_id res chain seq x y z
N MET A 1 -24.19 16.57 -19.86
CA MET A 1 -24.14 15.85 -18.57
C MET A 1 -22.78 16.10 -17.95
N ASN A 2 -22.68 17.09 -17.04
CA ASN A 2 -21.42 17.62 -16.52
C ASN A 2 -20.94 16.74 -15.34
N LYS A 3 -20.03 15.79 -15.59
CA LYS A 3 -19.43 14.99 -14.52
C LYS A 3 -18.64 15.93 -13.61
N ARG A 4 -18.96 15.93 -12.31
CA ARG A 4 -18.28 16.82 -11.36
C ARG A 4 -16.83 16.35 -11.24
N PRO A 5 -15.85 17.26 -11.08
CA PRO A 5 -14.43 16.89 -10.90
C PRO A 5 -14.17 15.98 -9.69
N GLN A 6 -15.16 15.77 -8.82
CA GLN A 6 -15.13 14.87 -7.68
C GLN A 6 -15.32 13.40 -8.06
N ASP A 7 -16.17 13.09 -9.04
CA ASP A 7 -16.45 11.71 -9.48
C ASP A 7 -15.20 11.08 -10.12
N ASP A 8 -14.46 11.88 -10.89
CA ASP A 8 -13.20 11.47 -11.52
C ASP A 8 -12.09 11.18 -10.49
N ARG A 9 -12.13 11.84 -9.32
CA ARG A 9 -11.14 11.64 -8.27
C ARG A 9 -11.42 10.38 -7.46
N LEU A 10 -12.70 10.11 -7.15
CA LEU A 10 -13.11 8.86 -6.49
C LEU A 10 -12.78 7.66 -7.38
N LEU A 11 -13.13 7.73 -8.67
CA LEU A 11 -12.81 6.66 -9.62
C LEU A 11 -11.31 6.38 -9.70
N LYS A 12 -10.47 7.42 -9.81
CA LYS A 12 -9.00 7.28 -9.76
C LYS A 12 -8.52 6.66 -8.45
N GLY A 13 -9.16 7.01 -7.33
CA GLY A 13 -8.87 6.43 -6.02
C GLY A 13 -9.15 4.92 -6.00
N PHE A 14 -10.33 4.51 -6.47
CA PHE A 14 -10.69 3.08 -6.56
C PHE A 14 -9.77 2.31 -7.51
N ILE A 15 -9.43 2.88 -8.67
CA ILE A 15 -8.49 2.26 -9.62
C ILE A 15 -7.10 2.12 -8.99
N ALA A 16 -6.58 3.19 -8.38
CA ALA A 16 -5.29 3.18 -7.70
C ALA A 16 -5.26 2.12 -6.58
N PHE A 17 -6.32 2.08 -5.78
CA PHE A 17 -6.48 1.12 -4.69
C PHE A 17 -6.51 -0.33 -5.21
N GLY A 18 -7.31 -0.60 -6.25
CA GLY A 18 -7.43 -1.94 -6.83
C GLY A 18 -6.11 -2.44 -7.42
N ILE A 19 -5.39 -1.58 -8.15
CA ILE A 19 -4.07 -1.93 -8.72
C ILE A 19 -3.05 -2.19 -7.61
N ALA A 20 -3.04 -1.34 -6.58
CA ALA A 20 -2.15 -1.49 -5.44
C ALA A 20 -2.41 -2.77 -4.64
N ALA A 21 -3.69 -3.09 -4.39
CA ALA A 21 -4.09 -4.31 -3.70
C ALA A 21 -3.74 -5.56 -4.54
N ALA A 22 -3.98 -5.52 -5.85
CA ALA A 22 -3.60 -6.61 -6.74
C ALA A 22 -2.08 -6.82 -6.76
N LEU A 23 -1.29 -5.74 -6.85
CA LEU A 23 0.17 -5.82 -6.82
C LEU A 23 0.67 -6.46 -5.52
N LEU A 24 0.12 -6.07 -4.38
CA LEU A 24 0.50 -6.62 -3.08
C LEU A 24 0.14 -8.11 -3.01
N HIS A 25 -1.10 -8.47 -3.37
CA HIS A 25 -1.55 -9.87 -3.32
C HIS A 25 -0.74 -10.79 -4.25
N PHE A 26 -0.53 -10.39 -5.50
CA PHE A 26 0.27 -11.18 -6.43
C PHE A 26 1.75 -11.17 -6.10
N GLY A 27 2.26 -10.06 -5.55
CA GLY A 27 3.64 -9.98 -5.09
C GLY A 27 3.92 -10.94 -3.94
N ASP A 28 2.98 -11.08 -2.99
CA ASP A 28 3.09 -12.06 -1.91
C ASP A 28 3.09 -13.50 -2.44
N LEU A 29 2.25 -13.80 -3.45
CA LEU A 29 2.23 -15.11 -4.10
C LEU A 29 3.53 -15.42 -4.85
N LEU A 30 4.12 -14.41 -5.51
CA LEU A 30 5.38 -14.57 -6.24
C LEU A 30 6.59 -14.72 -5.32
N LEU A 31 6.56 -14.05 -4.16
CA LEU A 31 7.64 -14.09 -3.18
C LEU A 31 7.51 -15.27 -2.21
N ASP A 32 6.41 -16.01 -2.28
CA ASP A 32 6.02 -17.05 -1.32
C ASP A 32 6.12 -16.54 0.13
N SER A 33 5.79 -15.27 0.32
CA SER A 33 5.98 -14.58 1.60
C SER A 33 4.70 -14.67 2.42
N HIS A 34 4.74 -15.48 3.46
CA HIS A 34 3.65 -15.62 4.41
C HIS A 34 3.99 -14.88 5.71
N ILE A 35 3.60 -13.60 5.78
CA ILE A 35 3.87 -12.77 6.95
C ILE A 35 3.02 -13.23 8.16
N GLU A 36 1.94 -13.95 7.92
CA GLU A 36 1.01 -14.48 8.91
C GLU A 36 1.45 -15.83 9.51
N LEU A 37 2.44 -16.49 8.89
CA LEU A 37 2.91 -17.83 9.27
C LEU A 37 4.36 -17.76 9.76
N PHE A 38 4.57 -18.06 11.03
CA PHE A 38 5.88 -18.10 11.65
C PHE A 38 6.53 -19.47 11.48
N ASN A 39 7.73 -19.51 10.89
CA ASN A 39 8.53 -20.72 10.65
C ASN A 39 9.95 -20.65 11.27
N GLY A 40 10.16 -19.83 12.31
CA GLY A 40 11.43 -19.73 13.03
C GLY A 40 12.41 -18.72 12.41
N ILE A 41 13.72 -19.01 12.45
CA ILE A 41 14.77 -18.06 11.99
C ILE A 41 14.73 -17.85 10.47
N ALA A 42 14.26 -18.84 9.71
CA ALA A 42 14.07 -18.75 8.26
C ALA A 42 12.97 -17.75 7.85
N TYR A 43 12.18 -17.25 8.82
CA TYR A 43 11.12 -16.28 8.61
C TYR A 43 11.66 -14.96 8.07
N PHE A 44 12.81 -14.50 8.57
CA PHE A 44 13.46 -13.25 8.16
C PHE A 44 14.31 -13.44 6.89
N SER A 45 13.68 -13.89 5.82
CA SER A 45 14.31 -14.08 4.51
C SER A 45 14.34 -12.79 3.69
N PHE A 46 15.12 -12.80 2.61
CA PHE A 46 15.11 -11.70 1.64
C PHE A 46 13.72 -11.49 1.01
N SER A 47 12.97 -12.58 0.78
CA SER A 47 11.57 -12.51 0.32
C SER A 47 10.69 -11.77 1.33
N TRP A 48 10.86 -12.06 2.63
CA TRP A 48 10.12 -11.37 3.69
C TRP A 48 10.43 -9.87 3.73
N ILE A 49 11.71 -9.48 3.68
CA ILE A 49 12.12 -8.06 3.63
C ILE A 49 11.50 -7.38 2.40
N THR A 50 11.49 -8.07 1.26
CA THR A 50 10.90 -7.55 0.02
C THR A 50 9.39 -7.37 0.15
N ALA A 51 8.69 -8.32 0.75
CA ALA A 51 7.25 -8.26 0.96
C ALA A 51 6.82 -7.22 2.02
N VAL A 52 7.67 -6.97 3.03
CA VAL A 52 7.39 -6.02 4.11
C VAL A 52 7.71 -4.58 3.72
N PHE A 53 8.83 -4.34 3.02
CA PHE A 53 9.32 -3.00 2.76
C PHE A 53 9.17 -2.60 1.29
N PHE A 54 9.76 -3.38 0.37
CA PHE A 54 9.90 -2.98 -1.03
C PHE A 54 8.57 -3.05 -1.79
N LEU A 55 7.81 -4.12 -1.62
CA LEU A 55 6.54 -4.31 -2.31
C LEU A 55 5.49 -3.27 -1.90
N PRO A 56 5.28 -2.98 -0.59
CA PRO A 56 4.38 -1.92 -0.16
C PRO A 56 4.87 -0.54 -0.57
N PHE A 57 6.19 -0.30 -0.54
CA PHE A 57 6.78 0.95 -1.02
C PHE A 57 6.47 1.21 -2.51
N ILE A 58 6.66 0.22 -3.39
CA ILE A 58 6.33 0.34 -4.82
C ILE A 58 4.81 0.56 -5.00
N SER A 59 4.00 -0.19 -4.26
CA SER A 59 2.55 -0.03 -4.23
C SER A 59 2.15 1.40 -3.88
N GLY A 60 2.78 1.99 -2.86
CA GLY A 60 2.57 3.38 -2.47
C GLY A 60 2.91 4.39 -3.55
N ILE A 61 4.04 4.19 -4.26
CA ILE A 61 4.42 5.04 -5.40
C ILE A 61 3.33 5.02 -6.47
N ILE A 62 2.82 3.84 -6.81
CA ILE A 62 1.78 3.66 -7.84
C ILE A 62 0.48 4.37 -7.42
N VAL A 63 0.06 4.21 -6.17
CA VAL A 63 -1.13 4.89 -5.66
C VAL A 63 -1.01 6.41 -5.80
N ALA A 64 0.11 6.97 -5.35
CA ALA A 64 0.36 8.41 -5.43
C ALA A 64 0.52 8.91 -6.87
N TYR A 65 1.08 8.10 -7.75
CA TYR A 65 1.21 8.44 -9.17
C TYR A 65 -0.16 8.56 -9.86
N ILE A 66 -1.07 7.61 -9.59
CA ILE A 66 -2.41 7.57 -10.17
C ILE A 66 -3.35 8.59 -9.53
N PHE A 67 -3.38 8.66 -8.20
CA PHE A 67 -4.31 9.51 -7.46
C PHE A 67 -3.87 10.98 -7.42
N GLY A 68 -2.56 11.24 -7.42
CA GLY A 68 -1.98 12.57 -7.25
C GLY A 68 -2.00 13.04 -5.79
N GLY A 69 -2.31 14.32 -5.57
CA GLY A 69 -2.17 14.94 -4.24
C GLY A 69 -3.09 14.31 -3.19
N GLY A 70 -2.51 13.84 -2.09
CA GLY A 70 -3.19 13.09 -1.03
C GLY A 70 -3.07 11.57 -1.17
N GLY A 71 -2.38 11.09 -2.21
CA GLY A 71 -2.13 9.67 -2.45
C GLY A 71 -1.33 8.99 -1.32
N LYS A 72 -0.50 9.74 -0.57
CA LYS A 72 0.20 9.19 0.60
C LYS A 72 -0.73 8.62 1.67
N TRP A 73 -1.90 9.22 1.87
CA TRP A 73 -2.90 8.72 2.82
C TRP A 73 -3.68 7.54 2.24
N LEU A 74 -3.96 7.58 0.94
CA LEU A 74 -4.63 6.48 0.26
C LEU A 74 -3.73 5.22 0.19
N ALA A 75 -2.41 5.40 0.07
CA ALA A 75 -1.42 4.32 -0.05
C ALA A 75 -1.38 3.36 1.15
N VAL A 76 -1.88 3.80 2.31
CA VAL A 76 -1.90 3.02 3.55
C VAL A 76 -3.00 1.95 3.55
N PHE A 77 -4.10 2.20 2.85
CA PHE A 77 -5.28 1.31 2.91
C PHE A 77 -5.14 0.01 2.10
N PRO A 78 -4.55 -0.03 0.89
CA PRO A 78 -4.34 -1.27 0.16
C PRO A 78 -3.60 -2.35 0.96
N PRO A 79 -2.43 -2.08 1.59
CA PRO A 79 -1.76 -3.10 2.39
C PRO A 79 -2.57 -3.54 3.60
N LEU A 80 -3.28 -2.61 4.25
CA LEU A 80 -4.17 -2.98 5.35
C LEU A 80 -5.23 -4.00 4.89
N LEU A 81 -5.89 -3.76 3.76
CA LEU A 81 -6.91 -4.67 3.24
C LEU A 81 -6.33 -6.04 2.90
N VAL A 82 -5.22 -6.07 2.15
CA VAL A 82 -4.59 -7.32 1.69
C VAL A 82 -4.12 -8.16 2.88
N ARG A 83 -3.52 -7.54 3.90
CA ARG A 83 -3.04 -8.25 5.09
C ARG A 83 -4.18 -8.77 5.97
N VAL A 84 -5.26 -8.01 6.12
CA VAL A 84 -6.45 -8.50 6.86
C VAL A 84 -7.08 -9.69 6.14
N MET A 85 -7.15 -9.66 4.81
CA MET A 85 -7.64 -10.79 4.01
C MET A 85 -6.75 -12.03 4.15
N ALA A 86 -5.42 -11.85 4.10
CA ALA A 86 -4.46 -12.94 4.28
C ALA A 86 -4.54 -13.55 5.68
N LEU A 87 -4.63 -12.73 6.73
CA LEU A 87 -4.83 -13.19 8.11
C LEU A 87 -6.13 -13.99 8.26
N TYR A 88 -7.22 -13.51 7.64
CA TYR A 88 -8.49 -14.21 7.63
C TYR A 88 -8.38 -15.58 6.93
N GLN A 89 -7.66 -15.67 5.81
CA GLN A 89 -7.44 -16.94 5.11
C GLN A 89 -6.66 -17.93 5.97
N VAL A 90 -5.57 -17.49 6.60
CA VAL A 90 -4.72 -18.35 7.47
C VAL A 90 -5.46 -18.79 8.73
N THR A 91 -6.33 -17.95 9.27
CA THR A 91 -7.13 -18.27 10.47
C THR A 91 -8.18 -19.35 10.17
N ASN A 92 -8.73 -19.36 8.96
CA ASN A 92 -9.79 -20.29 8.53
C ASN A 92 -9.30 -21.50 7.72
N SER A 93 -8.00 -21.59 7.44
CA SER A 93 -7.39 -22.70 6.69
C SER A 93 -6.58 -23.62 7.61
N PRO A 94 -6.46 -24.91 7.27
CA PRO A 94 -5.54 -25.80 7.97
C PRO A 94 -4.10 -25.28 7.84
N LEU A 95 -3.35 -25.39 8.93
CA LEU A 95 -1.94 -24.99 8.99
C LEU A 95 -1.07 -26.05 8.31
N PRO A 96 -0.05 -25.66 7.53
CA PRO A 96 1.00 -26.58 7.10
C PRO A 96 1.75 -27.17 8.31
N ASP A 97 2.16 -28.43 8.22
CA ASP A 97 2.71 -29.25 9.32
C ASP A 97 3.97 -28.69 10.04
N HIS A 98 4.54 -27.59 9.55
CA HIS A 98 5.76 -26.95 10.03
C HIS A 98 5.64 -25.43 10.23
N MET A 99 4.41 -24.88 10.18
CA MET A 99 4.18 -23.45 10.38
C MET A 99 3.26 -23.21 11.57
N SER A 100 3.58 -22.18 12.34
CA SER A 100 2.75 -21.72 13.45
C SER A 100 2.10 -20.40 13.09
N ARG A 101 0.92 -20.13 13.66
CA ARG A 101 0.28 -18.82 13.47
C ARG A 101 1.10 -17.76 14.19
N GLU A 102 1.35 -16.66 13.50
CA GLU A 102 1.96 -15.48 14.12
C GLU A 102 1.08 -14.97 15.27
N PRO A 103 1.67 -14.66 16.44
CA PRO A 103 0.97 -13.94 17.49
C PRO A 103 0.42 -12.61 16.95
N ILE A 104 -0.83 -12.29 17.29
CA ILE A 104 -1.51 -11.11 16.74
C ILE A 104 -0.78 -9.79 16.99
N GLY A 105 -0.02 -9.69 18.09
CA GLY A 105 0.82 -8.53 18.41
C GLY A 105 1.98 -8.36 17.43
N TRP A 106 2.66 -9.45 17.05
CA TRP A 106 3.75 -9.44 16.08
C TRP A 106 3.24 -9.13 14.67
N TRP A 107 2.14 -9.77 14.27
CA TRP A 107 1.46 -9.46 13.02
C TRP A 107 1.06 -7.98 12.94
N GLY A 108 0.49 -7.42 14.02
CA GLY A 108 0.11 -6.01 14.08
C GLY A 108 1.31 -5.06 13.95
N PHE A 109 2.45 -5.42 14.54
CA PHE A 109 3.69 -4.67 14.39
C PHE A 109 4.19 -4.67 12.94
N PHE A 110 4.23 -5.83 12.28
CA PHE A 110 4.62 -5.91 10.87
C PHE A 110 3.63 -5.21 9.94
N LEU A 111 2.34 -5.27 10.23
CA LEU A 111 1.32 -4.52 9.50
C LEU A 111 1.60 -3.01 9.52
N ILE A 112 1.99 -2.46 10.67
CA ILE A 112 2.35 -1.03 10.77
C ILE A 112 3.57 -0.74 9.88
N LEU A 113 4.62 -1.56 9.93
CA LEU A 113 5.81 -1.37 9.07
C LEU A 113 5.46 -1.41 7.58
N ILE A 114 4.58 -2.32 7.17
CA ILE A 114 4.09 -2.44 5.80
C ILE A 114 3.32 -1.19 5.39
N MET A 115 2.43 -0.71 6.27
CA MET A 115 1.64 0.51 6.07
C MET A 115 2.53 1.75 5.96
N GLU A 116 3.53 1.88 6.83
CA GLU A 116 4.51 2.97 6.81
C GLU A 116 5.39 2.92 5.55
N SER A 117 5.84 1.74 5.14
CA SER A 117 6.61 1.55 3.90
C SER A 117 5.80 2.01 2.68
N ALA A 118 4.51 1.69 2.63
CA ALA A 118 3.61 2.18 1.59
C ALA A 118 3.37 3.69 1.69
N MET A 119 3.26 4.25 2.89
CA MET A 119 3.13 5.71 3.07
C MET A 119 4.38 6.45 2.55
N ILE A 120 5.58 5.95 2.87
CA ILE A 120 6.85 6.50 2.37
C ILE A 120 6.88 6.43 0.84
N GLY A 121 6.49 5.29 0.25
CA GLY A 121 6.32 5.15 -1.19
C GLY A 121 5.34 6.17 -1.77
N GLY A 122 4.22 6.40 -1.09
CA GLY A 122 3.25 7.42 -1.47
C GLY A 122 3.80 8.84 -1.44
N VAL A 123 4.61 9.19 -0.44
CA VAL A 123 5.31 10.48 -0.38
C VAL A 123 6.28 10.62 -1.56
N VAL A 124 7.09 9.59 -1.83
CA VAL A 124 8.01 9.58 -2.97
C VAL A 124 7.27 9.70 -4.30
N GLY A 125 6.17 8.96 -4.48
CA GLY A 125 5.32 9.03 -5.67
C GLY A 125 4.69 10.41 -5.87
N GLU A 126 4.27 11.09 -4.79
CA GLU A 126 3.80 12.47 -4.84
C GLU A 126 4.92 13.43 -5.31
N VAL A 127 6.15 13.26 -4.81
CA VAL A 127 7.31 14.08 -5.18
C VAL A 127 7.73 13.86 -6.64
N ILE A 128 7.76 12.60 -7.10
CA ILE A 128 8.06 12.25 -8.49
C ILE A 128 7.00 12.85 -9.42
N ASN A 129 5.72 12.79 -9.00
CA ASN A 129 4.63 13.42 -9.71
C ASN A 129 4.61 14.93 -9.47
N LYS A 130 5.60 15.64 -10.06
CA LYS A 130 5.80 17.10 -10.04
C LYS A 130 4.59 17.96 -10.47
N ARG A 131 3.45 17.34 -10.82
CA ARG A 131 2.16 18.02 -11.04
C ARG A 131 1.50 18.53 -9.74
N THR A 132 1.99 18.14 -8.56
CA THR A 132 1.36 18.49 -7.27
C THR A 132 2.18 19.45 -6.39
N TYR A 133 3.51 19.45 -6.50
CA TYR A 133 4.36 20.49 -5.91
C TYR A 133 4.40 21.71 -6.82
N GLY A 134 3.73 22.80 -6.42
CA GLY A 134 3.76 24.07 -7.16
C GLY A 134 2.39 24.68 -7.51
N ARG A 135 1.26 24.08 -7.10
CA ARG A 135 -0.02 24.80 -7.11
C ARG A 135 -0.02 25.89 -6.01
N ARG A 136 0.69 27.00 -6.26
CA ARG A 136 0.27 28.29 -5.69
C ARG A 136 -1.16 28.53 -6.20
N ALA A 137 -2.06 28.95 -5.31
CA ALA A 137 -3.39 29.37 -5.72
C ALA A 137 -3.24 30.39 -6.87
N LYS A 138 -4.01 30.25 -7.96
CA LYS A 138 -4.00 31.22 -9.09
C LYS A 138 -4.15 32.68 -8.61
N ASN A 139 -4.82 32.84 -7.47
CA ASN A 139 -5.05 34.08 -6.73
C ASN A 139 -3.76 34.77 -6.25
N VAL A 140 -2.64 34.05 -6.14
CA VAL A 140 -1.32 34.58 -5.73
C VAL A 140 -0.48 34.96 -6.96
N VAL A 141 -0.82 34.42 -8.14
CA VAL A 141 -0.05 34.62 -9.38
C VAL A 141 -0.57 35.82 -10.19
N TYR A 142 -1.88 36.07 -10.18
CA TYR A 142 -2.47 37.27 -10.79
C TYR A 142 -2.83 38.29 -9.72
N LYS A 143 -1.88 39.19 -9.40
CA LYS A 143 -2.25 40.48 -8.83
C LYS A 143 -3.04 41.21 -9.93
N LYS A 144 -4.34 41.35 -9.71
CA LYS A 144 -5.25 42.09 -10.61
C LYS A 144 -4.83 43.57 -10.53
N ASN A 145 -3.95 43.98 -11.43
CA ASN A 145 -3.74 45.39 -11.75
C ASN A 145 -4.83 45.82 -12.72
#